data_AF-A0ABD3Z9M1-F1
#
_entry.id   AF-A0ABD3Z9M1-F1
#
_cell.length_a   1.000
_cell.length_b   1.000
_cell.length_c   1.000
_cell.angle_alpha   90.00
_cell.angle_beta   90.00
_cell.angle_gamma   90.00
#
_symmetry.space_group_name_H-M   'P 1'
#
loop_
_entity.id
_entity.type
_entity.pdbx_description
1 polymer ?
#
loop_
_entity_poly.entity_id
_entity_poly.type
_entity_poly.pdbx_seq_one_letter_code
_entity_poly.pdbx_strand_id
1 'polypeptide(L)'
;MSNGAQSLLSQLLIAIISISLGSFLFAGILESYKKDQSLQEELIKDYFRPMMELQSSCASSHNELFLKYGELSGSYQLMSNEIVHMTMTPDSKLGQHYEALPMSIIKANTELKKGVEELEITVKKCKTDLFLKYEELALVTGSYPEFKSLAKNYTSAINTIYSERQKKAKENTKNIDPNQLMPLMRKFIAMDPSTNANKSMLVNEMDNISKLTTQHSLIMAEYEELIFKEDNDLFLSLHDLFAIKISDKYSSGFISWIF
;
A
#
# COMPACT_ATOMS: atom_id res chain seq x y z
N MET A 1 80.72 12.03 29.10
CA MET A 1 79.24 12.05 29.07
C MET A 1 78.82 13.51 28.84
N SER A 2 78.49 13.87 27.60
CA SER A 2 78.03 15.22 27.24
C SER A 2 76.61 15.08 26.71
N ASN A 3 75.63 15.43 27.54
CA ASN A 3 74.24 15.56 27.10
C ASN A 3 74.11 16.90 26.40
N GLY A 4 74.08 16.87 25.07
CA GLY A 4 73.85 18.06 24.25
C GLY A 4 72.47 18.63 24.53
N ALA A 5 72.44 19.85 25.07
CA ALA A 5 71.23 20.65 25.16
C ALA A 5 70.66 20.81 23.75
N GLN A 6 69.47 20.28 23.50
CA GLN A 6 68.72 20.60 22.28
C GLN A 6 68.55 22.12 22.22
N SER A 7 68.97 22.71 21.11
CA SER A 7 68.83 24.15 20.84
C SER A 7 67.37 24.59 21.03
N LEU A 8 67.14 25.63 21.82
CA LEU A 8 65.82 26.28 22.01
C LEU A 8 65.10 26.54 20.69
N LEU A 9 65.84 26.84 19.63
CA LEU A 9 65.32 27.09 18.29
C LEU A 9 64.72 25.82 17.65
N SER A 10 65.32 24.65 17.92
CA SER A 10 64.81 23.35 17.47
C SER A 10 63.52 22.96 18.21
N GLN A 11 63.44 23.22 19.52
CA GLN A 11 62.22 22.98 20.30
C GLN A 11 61.08 23.91 19.87
N LEU A 12 61.38 25.15 19.54
CA LEU A 12 60.39 26.14 19.10
C LEU A 12 59.86 25.82 17.69
N LEU A 13 60.72 25.35 16.78
CA LEU A 13 60.32 24.83 15.47
C LEU A 13 59.44 23.58 15.58
N ILE A 14 59.79 22.63 16.45
CA ILE A 14 58.98 21.42 16.69
C ILE A 14 57.61 21.82 17.26
N ALA A 15 57.57 22.75 18.22
CA ALA A 15 56.32 23.24 18.79
C ALA A 15 55.43 23.94 17.73
N ILE A 16 55.99 24.78 16.88
CA ILE A 16 55.25 25.44 15.78
C ILE A 16 54.70 24.40 14.80
N ILE A 17 55.52 23.42 14.41
CA ILE A 17 55.07 22.35 13.50
C ILE A 17 53.95 21.54 14.15
N SER A 18 54.10 21.11 15.41
CA SER A 18 53.07 20.37 16.15
C SER A 18 51.77 21.15 16.33
N ILE A 19 51.84 22.45 16.64
CA ILE A 19 50.65 23.31 16.78
C ILE A 19 49.97 23.50 15.42
N SER A 20 50.74 23.70 14.36
CA SER A 20 50.22 23.86 13.00
C SER A 20 49.55 22.58 12.52
N LEU A 21 50.21 21.43 12.68
CA LEU A 21 49.68 20.12 12.30
C LEU A 21 48.41 19.79 13.11
N GLY A 22 48.44 20.04 14.43
CA GLY A 22 47.30 19.84 15.31
C GLY A 22 46.10 20.72 14.92
N SER A 23 46.34 21.98 14.56
CA SER A 23 45.30 22.90 14.11
C SER A 23 44.68 22.50 12.77
N PHE A 24 45.51 22.04 11.81
CA PHE A 24 45.02 21.52 10.52
C PHE A 24 44.23 20.22 10.68
N LEU A 25 44.67 19.31 11.55
CA LEU A 25 43.92 18.09 11.88
C LEU A 25 42.58 18.43 12.53
N PHE A 26 42.55 19.34 13.49
CA PHE A 26 41.30 19.78 14.13
C PHE A 26 40.34 20.46 13.14
N ALA A 27 40.84 21.34 12.29
CA ALA A 27 40.03 22.00 11.27
C ALA A 27 39.47 20.98 10.26
N GLY A 28 40.29 20.01 9.82
CA GLY A 28 39.85 18.93 8.93
C GLY A 28 38.80 18.03 9.57
N ILE A 29 38.95 17.68 10.85
CA ILE A 29 37.96 16.91 11.61
C ILE A 29 36.64 17.68 11.72
N LEU A 30 36.72 18.96 12.09
CA LEU A 30 35.53 19.80 12.29
C LEU A 30 34.76 20.00 10.97
N GLU A 31 35.47 20.20 9.86
CA GLU A 31 34.86 20.37 8.54
C GLU A 31 34.27 19.07 8.00
N SER A 32 34.95 17.93 8.20
CA SER A 32 34.39 16.61 7.88
C SER A 32 33.11 16.35 8.66
N TYR A 33 33.13 16.59 9.97
CA TYR A 33 31.98 16.37 10.83
C TYR A 33 30.77 17.23 10.42
N LYS A 34 30.99 18.52 10.12
CA LYS A 34 29.93 19.42 9.61
C LYS A 34 29.36 18.93 8.29
N LYS A 35 30.22 18.46 7.38
CA LYS A 35 29.81 17.94 6.08
C LYS A 35 28.97 16.66 6.22
N ASP A 36 29.37 15.76 7.11
CA ASP A 36 28.65 14.52 7.38
C ASP A 36 27.27 14.80 8.00
N GLN A 37 27.21 15.73 8.96
CA GLN A 37 25.95 16.16 9.57
C GLN A 37 25.01 16.83 8.56
N SER A 38 25.53 17.69 7.69
CA SER A 38 24.78 18.31 6.58
C SER A 38 24.20 17.27 5.62
N LEU A 39 25.01 16.26 5.24
CA LEU A 39 24.57 15.19 4.35
C LEU A 39 23.52 14.28 5.02
N GLN A 40 23.61 14.08 6.33
CA GLN A 40 22.60 13.34 7.09
C GLN A 40 21.27 14.07 7.11
N GLU A 41 21.29 15.38 7.34
CA GLU A 41 20.10 16.21 7.33
C GLU A 41 19.44 16.21 5.95
N GLU A 42 20.23 16.35 4.88
CA GLU A 42 19.76 16.26 3.49
C GLU A 42 19.12 14.89 3.20
N LEU A 43 19.79 13.78 3.55
CA LEU A 43 19.28 12.44 3.29
C LEU A 43 17.98 12.14 4.04
N ILE A 44 17.89 12.56 5.31
CA ILE A 44 16.68 12.39 6.11
C ILE A 44 15.54 13.25 5.55
N LYS A 45 15.82 14.51 5.22
CA LYS A 45 14.81 15.48 4.81
C LYS A 45 14.31 15.25 3.38
N ASP A 46 15.20 14.89 2.46
CA ASP A 46 14.91 14.86 1.03
C ASP A 46 14.53 13.46 0.54
N TYR A 47 14.87 12.40 1.29
CA TYR A 47 14.58 11.02 0.92
C TYR A 47 13.78 10.25 1.97
N PHE A 48 14.28 10.16 3.21
CA PHE A 48 13.67 9.30 4.23
C PHE A 48 12.28 9.80 4.67
N ARG A 49 12.16 11.08 5.01
CA ARG A 49 10.88 11.67 5.44
C ARG A 49 9.81 11.64 4.34
N PRO A 50 10.09 12.05 3.09
CA PRO A 50 9.11 11.95 2.00
C PRO A 50 8.64 10.51 1.74
N MET A 51 9.55 9.53 1.85
CA MET A 51 9.19 8.12 1.77
C MET A 51 8.20 7.72 2.88
N MET A 52 8.46 8.13 4.13
CA MET A 52 7.59 7.83 5.27
C MET A 52 6.20 8.49 5.14
N GLU A 53 6.15 9.75 4.70
CA GLU A 53 4.90 10.47 4.48
C GLU A 53 4.06 9.79 3.38
N LEU A 54 4.71 9.40 2.28
CA LEU A 54 4.06 8.68 1.20
C LEU A 54 3.57 7.31 1.67
N GLN A 55 4.38 6.57 2.44
CA GLN A 55 3.98 5.27 3.00
C GLN A 55 2.71 5.40 3.84
N SER A 56 2.64 6.41 4.72
CA SER A 56 1.47 6.61 5.58
C SER A 56 0.20 6.85 4.75
N SER A 57 0.30 7.69 3.71
CA SER A 57 -0.80 7.95 2.78
C SER A 57 -1.20 6.70 1.97
N CYS A 58 -0.22 5.92 1.49
CA CYS A 58 -0.48 4.67 0.76
C CYS A 58 -1.16 3.64 1.66
N ALA A 59 -0.66 3.45 2.88
CA ALA A 59 -1.20 2.51 3.84
C ALA A 59 -2.64 2.88 4.22
N SER A 60 -2.91 4.15 4.47
CA SER A 60 -4.28 4.63 4.75
C SER A 60 -5.23 4.33 3.58
N SER A 61 -4.82 4.64 2.35
CA SER A 61 -5.66 4.44 1.15
C SER A 61 -5.89 2.95 0.87
N HIS A 62 -4.86 2.11 1.07
CA HIS A 62 -4.99 0.67 0.84
C HIS A 62 -5.81 -0.01 1.94
N ASN A 63 -5.69 0.45 3.19
CA ASN A 63 -6.57 0.03 4.27
C ASN A 63 -8.03 0.36 3.97
N GLU A 64 -8.30 1.58 3.50
CA GLU A 64 -9.64 1.97 3.08
C GLU A 64 -10.16 1.09 1.93
N LEU A 65 -9.32 0.75 0.95
CA LEU A 65 -9.71 -0.06 -0.20
C LEU A 65 -10.28 -1.43 0.21
N PHE A 66 -9.59 -2.21 1.04
CA PHE A 66 -10.08 -3.54 1.41
C PHE A 66 -11.35 -3.47 2.29
N LEU A 67 -11.46 -2.45 3.14
CA LEU A 67 -12.69 -2.21 3.92
C LEU A 67 -13.86 -1.85 3.01
N LYS A 68 -13.65 -1.02 1.99
CA LYS A 68 -14.68 -0.61 1.03
C LYS A 68 -15.16 -1.76 0.15
N TYR A 69 -14.29 -2.72 -0.18
CA TYR A 69 -14.74 -3.96 -0.80
C TYR A 69 -15.66 -4.79 0.10
N GLY A 70 -15.37 -4.84 1.41
CA GLY A 70 -16.25 -5.46 2.41
C GLY A 70 -17.61 -4.76 2.51
N GLU A 71 -17.62 -3.43 2.56
CA GLU A 71 -18.86 -2.63 2.49
C GLU A 71 -19.63 -2.90 1.19
N LEU A 72 -18.93 -3.00 0.06
CA LEU A 72 -19.55 -3.23 -1.26
C LEU A 72 -20.21 -4.62 -1.33
N SER A 73 -19.58 -5.62 -0.72
CA SER A 73 -20.19 -6.95 -0.52
C SER A 73 -21.52 -6.85 0.25
N GLY A 74 -21.52 -6.13 1.38
CA GLY A 74 -22.73 -5.90 2.17
C GLY A 74 -23.81 -5.12 1.41
N SER A 75 -23.41 -4.13 0.62
CA SER A 75 -24.31 -3.34 -0.22
C SER A 75 -25.01 -4.18 -1.29
N TYR A 76 -24.29 -5.09 -1.97
CA TYR A 76 -24.91 -6.04 -2.89
C TYR A 76 -25.89 -6.99 -2.21
N GLN A 77 -25.58 -7.45 -0.99
CA GLN A 77 -26.51 -8.27 -0.21
C GLN A 77 -27.77 -7.51 0.16
N LEU A 78 -27.65 -6.25 0.61
CA LEU A 78 -28.79 -5.38 0.94
C LEU A 78 -29.69 -5.16 -0.28
N MET A 79 -29.09 -4.83 -1.43
CA MET A 79 -29.84 -4.65 -2.68
C MET A 79 -30.61 -5.90 -3.09
N SER A 80 -30.01 -7.08 -2.93
CA SER A 80 -30.69 -8.35 -3.21
C SER A 80 -31.84 -8.63 -2.26
N ASN A 81 -31.61 -8.50 -0.95
CA ASN A 81 -32.64 -8.69 0.07
C ASN A 81 -33.85 -7.76 -0.19
N GLU A 82 -33.58 -6.53 -0.60
CA GLU A 82 -34.59 -5.54 -0.93
C GLU A 82 -35.40 -5.94 -2.17
N ILE A 83 -34.74 -6.40 -3.24
CA ILE A 83 -35.43 -6.89 -4.45
C ILE A 83 -36.32 -8.10 -4.13
N VAL A 84 -35.86 -9.02 -3.28
CA VAL A 84 -36.66 -10.15 -2.80
C VAL A 84 -37.86 -9.66 -2.00
N HIS A 85 -37.67 -8.70 -1.09
CA HIS A 85 -38.76 -8.13 -0.30
C HIS A 85 -39.82 -7.48 -1.18
N MET A 86 -39.41 -6.63 -2.13
CA MET A 86 -40.31 -5.99 -3.09
C MET A 86 -41.09 -7.00 -3.92
N THR A 87 -40.44 -8.07 -4.36
CA THR A 87 -41.07 -9.08 -5.22
C THR A 87 -42.13 -9.89 -4.47
N MET A 88 -41.86 -10.22 -3.20
CA MET A 88 -42.69 -11.11 -2.39
C MET A 88 -43.76 -10.37 -1.59
N THR A 89 -43.60 -9.07 -1.34
CA THR A 89 -44.56 -8.27 -0.59
C THR A 89 -45.62 -7.68 -1.52
N PRO A 90 -46.92 -7.85 -1.24
CA PRO A 90 -47.97 -7.18 -2.02
C PRO A 90 -47.85 -5.65 -1.93
N ASP A 91 -48.09 -4.95 -3.03
CA ASP A 91 -48.02 -3.48 -3.10
C ASP A 91 -48.87 -2.79 -2.03
N SER A 92 -50.01 -3.37 -1.66
CA SER A 92 -50.89 -2.87 -0.60
C SER A 92 -50.28 -2.87 0.81
N LYS A 93 -49.19 -3.61 1.01
CA LYS A 93 -48.41 -3.66 2.25
C LYS A 93 -47.12 -2.85 2.17
N LEU A 94 -46.75 -2.38 0.98
CA LEU A 94 -45.63 -1.44 0.80
C LEU A 94 -46.13 -0.03 1.17
N GLY A 95 -45.26 0.75 1.81
CA GLY A 95 -45.60 2.13 2.18
C GLY A 95 -45.79 3.03 0.94
N GLN A 96 -46.51 4.14 1.10
CA GLN A 96 -46.83 5.09 0.01
C GLN A 96 -45.58 5.63 -0.73
N HIS A 97 -44.42 5.66 -0.07
CA HIS A 97 -43.15 6.15 -0.64
C HIS A 97 -42.06 5.08 -0.64
N TYR A 98 -42.46 3.80 -0.72
CA TYR A 98 -41.54 2.67 -0.60
C TYR A 98 -40.40 2.73 -1.62
N GLU A 99 -40.68 3.21 -2.84
CA GLU A 99 -39.71 3.39 -3.93
C GLU A 99 -38.43 4.16 -3.55
N ALA A 100 -38.50 5.05 -2.55
CA ALA A 100 -37.33 5.79 -2.08
C ALA A 100 -36.26 4.88 -1.49
N LEU A 101 -36.64 3.77 -0.85
CA LEU A 101 -35.73 2.81 -0.23
C LEU A 101 -34.82 2.10 -1.26
N PRO A 102 -35.33 1.34 -2.25
CA PRO A 102 -34.50 0.69 -3.25
C PRO A 102 -33.70 1.70 -4.09
N MET A 103 -34.26 2.88 -4.40
CA MET A 103 -33.52 3.95 -5.08
C MET A 103 -32.32 4.43 -4.25
N SER A 104 -32.49 4.60 -2.93
CA SER A 104 -31.40 5.01 -2.04
C SER A 104 -30.31 3.94 -1.94
N ILE A 105 -30.68 2.66 -1.88
CA ILE A 105 -29.74 1.53 -1.85
C ILE A 105 -28.93 1.47 -3.14
N ILE A 106 -29.58 1.57 -4.31
CA ILE A 106 -28.89 1.57 -5.61
C ILE A 106 -27.93 2.76 -5.74
N LYS A 107 -28.37 3.94 -5.30
CA LYS A 107 -27.52 5.15 -5.31
C LYS A 107 -26.30 4.97 -4.43
N ALA A 108 -26.49 4.55 -3.18
CA ALA A 108 -25.39 4.28 -2.24
C ALA A 108 -24.42 3.21 -2.78
N ASN A 109 -24.94 2.14 -3.37
CA ASN A 109 -24.13 1.10 -4.00
C ASN A 109 -23.27 1.63 -5.16
N THR A 110 -23.84 2.51 -5.98
CA THR A 110 -23.14 3.11 -7.13
C THR A 110 -22.03 4.07 -6.67
N GLU A 111 -22.31 4.89 -5.65
CA GLU A 111 -21.31 5.77 -5.03
C GLU A 111 -20.17 4.95 -4.40
N LEU A 112 -20.51 3.87 -3.68
CA LEU A 112 -19.54 2.98 -3.07
C LEU A 112 -18.67 2.27 -4.12
N LYS A 113 -19.27 1.75 -5.19
CA LYS A 113 -18.54 1.12 -6.29
C LYS A 113 -17.56 2.09 -6.94
N LYS A 114 -18.00 3.33 -7.20
CA LYS A 114 -17.14 4.38 -7.76
C LYS A 114 -15.97 4.69 -6.82
N GLY A 115 -16.23 4.78 -5.50
CA GLY A 115 -15.18 5.00 -4.50
C GLY A 115 -14.14 3.88 -4.47
N VAL A 116 -14.56 2.62 -4.60
CA VAL A 116 -13.65 1.48 -4.74
C VAL A 116 -12.77 1.61 -5.99
N GLU A 117 -13.36 1.91 -7.16
CA GLU A 117 -12.61 2.08 -8.42
C GLU A 117 -11.58 3.22 -8.33
N GLU A 118 -11.93 4.33 -7.69
CA GLU A 118 -11.01 5.47 -7.46
C GLU A 118 -9.88 5.11 -6.48
N LEU A 119 -10.18 4.35 -5.42
CA LEU A 119 -9.20 3.85 -4.46
C LEU A 119 -8.23 2.86 -5.10
N GLU A 120 -8.69 1.94 -5.95
CA GLU A 120 -7.82 1.01 -6.69
C GLU A 120 -6.74 1.75 -7.49
N ILE A 121 -7.15 2.79 -8.23
CA ILE A 121 -6.25 3.63 -9.03
C ILE A 121 -5.27 4.35 -8.10
N THR A 122 -5.77 4.93 -7.01
CA THR A 122 -4.97 5.67 -6.03
C THR A 122 -3.92 4.79 -5.39
N VAL A 123 -4.31 3.61 -4.90
CA VAL A 123 -3.42 2.64 -4.26
C VAL A 123 -2.37 2.16 -5.23
N LYS A 124 -2.75 1.79 -6.47
CA LYS A 124 -1.80 1.34 -7.50
C LYS A 124 -0.75 2.40 -7.81
N LYS A 125 -1.17 3.65 -7.97
CA LYS A 125 -0.25 4.77 -8.22
C LYS A 125 0.67 4.97 -7.01
N CYS A 126 0.10 5.06 -5.81
CA CYS A 126 0.83 5.30 -4.58
C CYS A 126 1.92 4.23 -4.34
N LYS A 127 1.60 2.95 -4.53
CA LYS A 127 2.58 1.85 -4.42
C LYS A 127 3.71 1.96 -5.42
N THR A 128 3.42 2.37 -6.65
CA THR A 128 4.43 2.57 -7.68
C THR A 128 5.39 3.69 -7.27
N ASP A 129 4.83 4.82 -6.84
CA ASP A 129 5.61 5.98 -6.40
C ASP A 129 6.44 5.65 -5.15
N LEU A 130 5.88 4.90 -4.20
CA LEU A 130 6.55 4.47 -2.98
C LEU A 130 7.70 3.49 -3.26
N PHE A 131 7.50 2.55 -4.19
CA PHE A 131 8.55 1.62 -4.59
C PHE A 131 9.75 2.34 -5.22
N LEU A 132 9.50 3.37 -6.04
CA LEU A 132 10.56 4.24 -6.57
C LEU A 132 11.30 4.97 -5.46
N LYS A 133 10.60 5.45 -4.43
CA LYS A 133 11.23 6.09 -3.26
C LYS A 133 12.11 5.12 -2.48
N TYR A 134 11.70 3.86 -2.34
CA TYR A 134 12.56 2.83 -1.75
C TYR A 134 13.81 2.58 -2.57
N GLU A 135 13.70 2.52 -3.90
CA GLU A 135 14.83 2.34 -4.80
C GLU A 135 15.81 3.52 -4.72
N GLU A 136 15.30 4.77 -4.78
CA GLU A 136 16.08 5.99 -4.62
C GLU A 136 16.86 5.98 -3.29
N LEU A 137 16.15 5.67 -2.19
CA LEU A 137 16.75 5.62 -0.86
C LEU A 137 17.84 4.53 -0.79
N ALA A 138 17.60 3.35 -1.37
CA ALA A 138 18.59 2.27 -1.43
C ALA A 138 19.84 2.63 -2.23
N LEU A 139 19.71 3.46 -3.28
CA LEU A 139 20.86 3.94 -4.05
C LEU A 139 21.69 4.93 -3.22
N VAL A 140 21.07 5.89 -2.53
CA VAL A 140 21.80 6.92 -1.76
C VAL A 140 22.40 6.38 -0.45
N THR A 141 21.82 5.33 0.12
CA THR A 141 22.37 4.62 1.29
C THR A 141 23.36 3.52 0.93
N GLY A 142 23.50 3.18 -0.37
CA GLY A 142 24.37 2.10 -0.82
C GLY A 142 23.87 0.70 -0.45
N SER A 143 22.57 0.52 -0.23
CA SER A 143 21.93 -0.75 0.14
C SER A 143 21.09 -1.35 -0.97
N TYR A 144 21.40 -1.02 -2.23
CA TYR A 144 20.67 -1.51 -3.40
C TYR A 144 20.64 -3.06 -3.54
N PRO A 145 21.74 -3.80 -3.26
CA PRO A 145 21.69 -5.27 -3.28
C PRO A 145 20.68 -5.86 -2.28
N GLU A 146 20.63 -5.33 -1.06
CA GLU A 146 19.70 -5.74 -0.01
C GLU A 146 18.25 -5.40 -0.40
N PHE A 147 18.02 -4.18 -0.89
CA PHE A 147 16.72 -3.76 -1.44
C PHE A 147 16.25 -4.71 -2.54
N LYS A 148 17.10 -5.04 -3.52
CA LYS A 148 16.75 -5.94 -4.62
C LYS A 148 16.37 -7.34 -4.14
N SER A 149 17.05 -7.83 -3.09
CA SER A 149 16.72 -9.11 -2.46
C SER A 149 15.33 -9.08 -1.83
N LEU A 150 15.05 -8.05 -1.01
CA LEU A 150 13.75 -7.85 -0.37
C LEU A 150 12.62 -7.68 -1.40
N ALA A 151 12.84 -6.85 -2.42
CA ALA A 151 11.89 -6.60 -3.50
C ALA A 151 11.56 -7.87 -4.30
N LYS A 152 12.54 -8.75 -4.53
CA LYS A 152 12.32 -10.03 -5.22
C LYS A 152 11.44 -10.96 -4.38
N ASN A 153 11.70 -11.05 -3.08
CA ASN A 153 10.90 -11.87 -2.17
C ASN A 153 9.45 -11.37 -2.12
N TYR A 154 9.27 -10.06 -1.93
CA TYR A 154 7.98 -9.38 -1.97
C TYR A 154 7.23 -9.64 -3.29
N THR A 155 7.89 -9.46 -4.43
CA THR A 155 7.28 -9.71 -5.76
C THR A 155 6.79 -11.14 -5.89
N SER A 156 7.54 -12.12 -5.36
CA SER A 156 7.13 -13.52 -5.36
C SER A 156 5.91 -13.78 -4.47
N ALA A 157 5.86 -13.17 -3.28
CA ALA A 157 4.72 -13.27 -2.36
C ALA A 157 3.46 -12.67 -2.99
N ILE A 158 3.55 -11.44 -3.50
CA ILE A 158 2.43 -10.74 -4.16
C ILE A 158 1.91 -11.50 -5.39
N ASN A 159 2.79 -12.04 -6.22
CA ASN A 159 2.37 -12.83 -7.39
C ASN A 159 1.63 -14.12 -6.97
N THR A 160 2.02 -14.72 -5.86
CA THR A 160 1.32 -15.90 -5.30
C THR A 160 -0.08 -15.51 -4.87
N ILE A 161 -0.21 -14.43 -4.10
CA ILE A 161 -1.48 -13.85 -3.67
C ILE A 161 -2.39 -13.54 -4.87
N TYR A 162 -1.87 -12.88 -5.92
CA TYR A 162 -2.66 -12.59 -7.12
C TYR A 162 -3.11 -13.84 -7.87
N SER A 163 -2.27 -14.87 -7.95
CA SER A 163 -2.61 -16.15 -8.56
C SER A 163 -3.76 -16.84 -7.81
N GLU A 164 -3.67 -16.89 -6.48
CA GLU A 164 -4.71 -17.46 -5.61
C GLU A 164 -6.02 -16.69 -5.70
N ARG A 165 -5.96 -15.34 -5.68
CA ARG A 165 -7.12 -14.48 -5.91
C ARG A 165 -7.79 -14.78 -7.24
N GLN A 166 -7.01 -14.89 -8.32
CA GLN A 166 -7.56 -15.19 -9.65
C GLN A 166 -8.22 -16.58 -9.69
N LYS A 167 -7.59 -17.58 -9.05
CA LYS A 167 -8.17 -18.93 -8.94
C LYS A 167 -9.51 -18.89 -8.19
N LYS A 168 -9.56 -18.20 -7.04
CA LYS A 168 -10.77 -18.05 -6.23
C LYS A 168 -11.89 -17.32 -6.99
N ALA A 169 -11.54 -16.26 -7.71
CA ALA A 169 -12.50 -15.53 -8.54
C ALA A 169 -13.07 -16.40 -9.67
N LYS A 170 -12.22 -17.20 -10.35
CA LYS A 170 -12.66 -18.16 -11.39
C LYS A 170 -13.55 -19.26 -10.81
N GLU A 171 -13.23 -19.76 -9.61
CA GLU A 171 -14.06 -20.74 -8.90
C GLU A 171 -15.45 -20.16 -8.58
N ASN A 172 -15.51 -18.91 -8.12
CA ASN A 172 -16.75 -18.21 -7.83
C ASN A 172 -17.64 -18.11 -9.09
N THR A 173 -17.06 -17.85 -10.26
CA THR A 173 -17.82 -17.71 -11.51
C THR A 173 -17.94 -19.01 -12.33
N LYS A 174 -17.50 -20.17 -11.81
CA LYS A 174 -17.37 -21.43 -12.58
C LYS A 174 -18.68 -21.90 -13.22
N ASN A 175 -19.80 -21.63 -12.57
CA ASN A 175 -21.13 -22.08 -13.02
C ASN A 175 -21.88 -21.01 -13.82
N ILE A 176 -21.24 -19.87 -14.12
CA ILE A 176 -21.84 -18.82 -14.95
C ILE A 176 -21.32 -19.00 -16.37
N ASP A 177 -22.24 -19.17 -17.32
CA ASP A 177 -21.94 -19.00 -18.74
C ASP A 177 -22.18 -17.52 -19.11
N PRO A 178 -21.14 -16.75 -19.50
CA PRO A 178 -21.31 -15.36 -19.92
C PRO A 178 -22.31 -15.19 -21.07
N ASN A 179 -22.50 -16.21 -21.91
CA ASN A 179 -23.46 -16.17 -23.00
C ASN A 179 -24.92 -16.22 -22.51
N GLN A 180 -25.16 -16.64 -21.26
CA GLN A 180 -26.50 -16.71 -20.65
C GLN A 180 -26.90 -15.38 -19.97
N LEU A 181 -25.96 -14.48 -19.71
CA LEU A 181 -26.25 -13.19 -19.04
C LEU A 181 -27.21 -12.31 -19.85
N MET A 182 -26.97 -12.15 -21.16
CA MET A 182 -27.84 -11.35 -22.03
C MET A 182 -29.25 -11.96 -22.20
N PRO A 183 -29.40 -13.26 -22.48
CA PRO A 183 -30.69 -13.95 -22.44
C PRO A 183 -31.41 -13.78 -21.10
N LEU A 184 -30.71 -13.91 -19.98
CA LEU A 184 -31.27 -13.76 -18.64
C LEU A 184 -31.77 -12.32 -18.41
N MET A 185 -30.99 -11.31 -18.77
CA MET A 185 -31.42 -9.90 -18.73
C MET A 185 -32.69 -9.66 -19.56
N ARG A 186 -32.73 -10.18 -20.80
CA ARG A 186 -33.92 -10.06 -21.66
C ARG A 186 -35.13 -10.77 -21.05
N LYS A 187 -34.92 -11.94 -20.45
CA LYS A 187 -35.97 -12.69 -19.75
C LYS A 187 -36.52 -11.91 -18.56
N PHE A 188 -35.66 -11.23 -17.78
CA PHE A 188 -36.10 -10.37 -16.68
C PHE A 188 -36.95 -9.19 -17.16
N ILE A 189 -36.55 -8.51 -18.24
CA ILE A 189 -37.30 -7.38 -18.80
C ILE A 189 -38.67 -7.82 -19.33
N ALA A 190 -38.75 -9.02 -19.92
CA ALA A 190 -39.97 -9.56 -20.50
C ALA A 190 -40.87 -10.29 -19.48
N MET A 191 -40.43 -10.46 -18.22
CA MET A 191 -41.15 -11.21 -17.21
C MET A 191 -42.32 -10.40 -16.65
N ASP A 192 -43.50 -11.00 -16.61
CA ASP A 192 -44.65 -10.44 -15.87
C ASP A 192 -44.61 -10.91 -14.40
N PRO A 193 -44.31 -10.03 -13.43
CA PRO A 193 -44.23 -10.39 -12.02
C PRO A 193 -45.61 -10.63 -11.37
N SER A 194 -46.72 -10.54 -12.11
CA SER A 194 -48.08 -10.77 -11.58
C SER A 194 -48.33 -12.22 -11.14
N THR A 195 -47.52 -13.18 -11.60
CA THR A 195 -47.68 -14.61 -11.28
C THR A 195 -46.67 -15.10 -10.24
N ASN A 196 -47.10 -15.97 -9.31
CA ASN A 196 -46.23 -16.55 -8.27
C ASN A 196 -45.06 -17.35 -8.85
N ALA A 197 -45.25 -18.01 -10.01
CA ALA A 197 -44.20 -18.74 -10.70
C ALA A 197 -43.08 -17.81 -11.19
N ASN A 198 -43.45 -16.67 -11.80
CA ASN A 198 -42.49 -15.67 -12.26
C ASN A 198 -41.79 -14.98 -11.08
N LYS A 199 -42.51 -14.67 -9.98
CA LYS A 199 -41.91 -14.14 -8.75
C LYS A 199 -40.87 -15.07 -8.14
N SER A 200 -41.19 -16.37 -8.04
CA SER A 200 -40.27 -17.38 -7.53
C SER A 200 -39.04 -17.53 -8.43
N MET A 201 -39.23 -17.54 -9.75
CA MET A 201 -38.13 -17.56 -10.70
C MET A 201 -37.22 -16.33 -10.54
N LEU A 202 -37.81 -15.13 -10.46
CA LEU A 202 -37.08 -13.88 -10.28
C LEU A 202 -36.20 -13.91 -9.02
N VAL A 203 -36.76 -14.34 -7.89
CA VAL A 203 -36.03 -14.43 -6.62
C VAL A 203 -34.88 -15.42 -6.69
N ASN A 204 -35.07 -16.59 -7.31
CA ASN A 204 -34.00 -17.60 -7.42
C ASN A 204 -32.84 -17.12 -8.29
N GLU A 205 -33.13 -16.49 -9.43
CA GLU A 205 -32.08 -15.96 -10.30
C GLU A 205 -31.36 -14.77 -9.67
N MET A 206 -32.10 -13.91 -8.96
CA MET A 206 -31.52 -12.78 -8.22
C MET A 206 -30.61 -13.26 -7.09
N ASP A 207 -31.02 -14.28 -6.33
CA ASP A 207 -30.21 -14.90 -5.27
C ASP A 207 -28.91 -15.47 -5.83
N ASN A 208 -28.96 -16.15 -6.98
CA ASN A 208 -27.77 -16.66 -7.66
C ASN A 208 -26.81 -15.52 -8.03
N ILE A 209 -27.27 -14.49 -8.73
CA ILE A 209 -26.44 -13.34 -9.15
C ILE A 209 -25.87 -12.60 -7.93
N SER A 210 -26.71 -12.35 -6.93
CA SER A 210 -26.31 -11.63 -5.73
C SER A 210 -25.23 -12.38 -4.95
N LYS A 211 -25.39 -13.69 -4.74
CA LYS A 211 -24.35 -14.50 -4.09
C LYS A 211 -23.02 -14.36 -4.81
N LEU A 212 -23.02 -14.37 -6.13
CA LEU A 212 -21.81 -14.22 -6.94
C LEU A 212 -21.15 -12.86 -6.75
N THR A 213 -21.91 -11.76 -6.82
CA THR A 213 -21.37 -10.39 -6.69
C THR A 213 -20.93 -10.07 -5.27
N THR A 214 -21.68 -10.53 -4.27
CA THR A 214 -21.35 -10.42 -2.85
C THR A 214 -20.06 -11.18 -2.55
N GLN A 215 -19.96 -12.44 -2.98
CA GLN A 215 -18.75 -13.25 -2.79
C GLN A 215 -17.56 -12.70 -3.56
N HIS A 216 -17.76 -12.17 -4.77
CA HIS A 216 -16.67 -11.56 -5.52
C HIS A 216 -16.06 -10.38 -4.77
N SER A 217 -16.90 -9.48 -4.24
CA SER A 217 -16.41 -8.31 -3.48
C SER A 217 -15.73 -8.74 -2.18
N LEU A 218 -16.22 -9.81 -1.53
CA LEU A 218 -15.57 -10.36 -0.35
C LEU A 218 -14.20 -10.97 -0.66
N ILE A 219 -14.07 -11.73 -1.75
CA ILE A 219 -12.79 -12.24 -2.24
C ILE A 219 -11.83 -11.05 -2.49
N MET A 220 -12.29 -9.97 -3.09
CA MET A 220 -11.44 -8.79 -3.30
C MET A 220 -10.98 -8.19 -1.96
N ALA A 221 -11.89 -8.04 -0.97
CA ALA A 221 -11.54 -7.55 0.36
C ALA A 221 -10.47 -8.42 1.04
N GLU A 222 -10.70 -9.73 1.12
CA GLU A 222 -9.79 -10.69 1.77
C GLU A 222 -8.37 -10.64 1.18
N TYR A 223 -8.28 -10.64 -0.16
CA TYR A 223 -6.98 -10.67 -0.82
C TYR A 223 -6.30 -9.30 -0.84
N GLU A 224 -7.04 -8.18 -0.88
CA GLU A 224 -6.44 -6.86 -0.70
C GLU A 224 -5.91 -6.66 0.72
N GLU A 225 -6.55 -7.23 1.73
CA GLU A 225 -6.02 -7.25 3.10
C GLU A 225 -4.72 -8.05 3.20
N LEU A 226 -4.62 -9.19 2.52
CA LEU A 226 -3.38 -9.98 2.45
C LEU A 226 -2.25 -9.21 1.76
N ILE A 227 -2.55 -8.54 0.63
CA ILE A 227 -1.58 -7.67 -0.05
C ILE A 227 -1.13 -6.54 0.88
N PHE A 228 -2.06 -5.93 1.62
CA PHE A 228 -1.75 -4.85 2.56
C PHE A 228 -0.76 -5.29 3.65
N LYS A 229 -0.92 -6.51 4.17
CA LYS A 229 0.03 -7.08 5.14
C LYS A 229 1.42 -7.23 4.54
N GLU A 230 1.53 -7.79 3.34
CA GLU A 230 2.82 -7.94 2.64
C GLU A 230 3.47 -6.59 2.30
N ASP A 231 2.68 -5.58 1.92
CA ASP A 231 3.19 -4.21 1.71
C ASP A 231 3.78 -3.63 2.99
N ASN A 232 3.10 -3.84 4.12
CA ASN A 232 3.56 -3.35 5.41
C ASN A 232 4.81 -4.09 5.90
N ASP A 233 4.90 -5.41 5.68
CA ASP A 233 6.07 -6.20 6.03
C ASP A 233 7.30 -5.82 5.20
N LEU A 234 7.11 -5.55 3.90
CA LEU A 234 8.17 -4.97 3.06
C LEU A 234 8.59 -3.60 3.60
N PHE A 235 7.64 -2.73 3.93
CA PHE A 235 7.93 -1.41 4.48
C PHE A 235 8.76 -1.50 5.77
N LEU A 236 8.37 -2.33 6.74
CA LEU A 236 9.10 -2.49 7.99
C LEU A 236 10.53 -2.99 7.74
N SER A 237 10.70 -3.97 6.85
CA SER A 237 12.01 -4.49 6.47
C SER A 237 12.91 -3.42 5.84
N LEU A 238 12.34 -2.59 4.96
CA LEU A 238 13.06 -1.51 4.30
C LEU A 238 13.35 -0.33 5.24
N HIS A 239 12.39 0.02 6.09
CA HIS A 239 12.56 1.03 7.12
C HIS A 239 13.77 0.69 8.01
N ASP A 240 13.83 -0.54 8.51
CA ASP A 240 14.92 -0.97 9.39
C ASP A 240 16.25 -1.01 8.65
N LEU A 241 16.27 -1.52 7.41
CA LEU A 241 17.45 -1.48 6.54
C LEU A 241 17.97 -0.05 6.38
N PHE A 242 17.10 0.89 6.02
CA PHE A 242 17.51 2.26 5.77
C PHE A 242 17.91 2.97 7.06
N ALA A 243 17.17 2.80 8.16
CA ALA A 243 17.52 3.38 9.45
C ALA A 243 18.92 2.96 9.91
N ILE A 244 19.24 1.66 9.78
CA ILE A 244 20.58 1.13 10.09
C ILE A 244 21.62 1.74 9.15
N LYS A 245 21.41 1.71 7.82
CA LYS A 245 22.39 2.21 6.86
C LYS A 245 22.65 3.71 7.01
N ILE A 246 21.62 4.48 7.33
CA ILE A 246 21.75 5.90 7.66
C ILE A 246 22.59 6.04 8.93
N SER A 247 22.23 5.34 10.02
CA SER A 247 22.99 5.37 11.27
C SER A 247 24.46 4.97 11.10
N ASP A 248 24.75 3.90 10.36
CA ASP A 248 26.10 3.39 10.12
C ASP A 248 26.95 4.40 9.34
N LYS A 249 26.38 5.01 8.30
CA LYS A 249 27.05 6.01 7.45
C LYS A 249 27.49 7.27 8.22
N TYR A 250 26.83 7.58 9.35
CA TYR A 250 27.13 8.78 10.15
C TYR A 250 27.74 8.48 11.53
N SER A 251 27.69 7.24 12.01
CA SER A 251 28.41 6.81 13.23
C SER A 251 29.88 6.48 12.94
N SER A 252 30.22 6.14 11.69
CA SER A 252 31.59 5.93 11.22
C SER A 252 32.24 7.24 10.74
N GLY A 253 32.34 8.23 11.64
CA GLY A 253 33.07 9.48 11.37
C GLY A 253 34.59 9.27 11.18
N PHE A 254 35.29 10.35 10.77
CA PHE A 254 36.73 10.56 10.49
C PHE A 254 37.76 9.49 10.93
N ILE A 255 37.58 8.83 12.08
CA ILE A 255 38.39 7.69 12.51
C ILE A 255 38.37 6.55 11.48
N SER A 256 37.24 6.26 10.82
CA SER A 256 37.18 5.29 9.70
C SER A 256 37.82 5.79 8.40
N TRP A 257 38.06 7.10 8.28
CA TRP A 257 38.68 7.70 7.11
C TRP A 257 40.21 7.83 7.27
N ILE A 258 40.69 7.94 8.51
CA ILE A 258 42.12 7.97 8.87
C ILE A 258 42.71 6.59 9.17
N PHE A 259 41.91 5.64 9.66
CA PHE A 259 42.32 4.27 10.00
C PHE A 259 41.55 3.23 9.20
#